data_AF-A0A925SFW2-F1
#
_entry.id   AF-A0A925SFW2-F1
#
_cell.length_a   1.000
_cell.length_b   1.000
_cell.length_c   1.000
_cell.angle_alpha   90.00
_cell.angle_beta   90.00
_cell.angle_gamma   90.00
#
_symmetry.space_group_name_H-M   'P 1'
#
loop_
_entity.id
_entity.type
_entity.pdbx_description
1 polymer ?
#
loop_
_entity_poly.entity_id
_entity_poly.type
_entity_poly.pdbx_seq_one_letter_code
_entity_poly.pdbx_strand_id
1 'polypeptide(L)'
;MAWSSSKKCSIILFLLIGLLNKNPTAQELQRASPASLGLSAKRLSRIDTVMNEYVANEKMQGMLMLVARHGRLAYFKAFGKMDIDANKPMQTDALFRIASMTKAITSVALMTLYEQGKFLLTDPVSKYIPEFKNPKVIIKSLHSDSVMLFPAKSEIT
;
A
#
# COMPACT_ATOMS: atom_id res chain seq x y z
N MET A 1 -66.16 -1.14 2.47
CA MET A 1 -64.92 -0.51 2.99
C MET A 1 -63.88 -1.61 3.19
N ALA A 2 -62.96 -1.75 2.24
CA ALA A 2 -61.96 -2.80 2.21
C ALA A 2 -60.61 -2.26 2.70
N TRP A 3 -60.01 -2.92 3.69
CA TRP A 3 -58.64 -2.66 4.13
C TRP A 3 -58.00 -3.96 4.60
N SER A 4 -57.09 -4.52 3.79
CA SER A 4 -55.96 -5.35 4.25
C SER A 4 -55.22 -5.93 3.05
N SER A 5 -54.10 -5.32 2.66
CA SER A 5 -52.96 -5.98 2.01
C SER A 5 -51.90 -4.94 1.64
N SER A 6 -50.89 -4.71 2.47
CA SER A 6 -49.66 -4.04 2.00
C SER A 6 -48.38 -4.32 2.80
N LYS A 7 -48.38 -5.25 3.76
CA LYS A 7 -47.16 -5.52 4.56
C LYS A 7 -46.19 -6.54 3.95
N LYS A 8 -46.54 -7.18 2.84
CA LYS A 8 -45.69 -8.23 2.20
C LYS A 8 -44.74 -7.69 1.11
N CYS A 9 -45.00 -6.51 0.53
CA CYS A 9 -44.15 -5.95 -0.53
C CYS A 9 -42.87 -5.26 0.00
N SER A 10 -42.87 -4.76 1.23
CA SER A 10 -41.74 -3.98 1.75
C SER A 10 -40.54 -4.84 2.19
N ILE A 11 -40.76 -6.12 2.50
CA ILE A 11 -39.69 -7.04 2.96
C ILE A 11 -38.92 -7.62 1.76
N ILE A 12 -39.60 -7.83 0.62
CA ILE A 12 -38.97 -8.34 -0.61
C ILE A 12 -38.02 -7.31 -1.24
N LEU A 13 -38.32 -6.01 -1.09
CA LEU A 13 -37.47 -4.93 -1.60
C LEU A 13 -36.15 -4.77 -0.82
N PHE A 14 -36.13 -5.09 0.49
CA PHE A 14 -34.91 -5.08 1.31
C PHE A 14 -33.99 -6.27 1.01
N LEU A 15 -34.55 -7.43 0.65
CA LEU A 15 -33.80 -8.63 0.28
C LEU A 15 -33.08 -8.50 -1.08
N LEU A 16 -33.59 -7.68 -2.00
CA LEU A 16 -32.92 -7.43 -3.29
C LEU A 16 -31.72 -6.46 -3.19
N ILE A 17 -31.70 -5.56 -2.20
CA ILE A 17 -30.60 -4.59 -2.02
C ILE A 17 -29.38 -5.24 -1.34
N GLY A 18 -29.58 -6.29 -0.54
CA GLY A 18 -28.49 -7.02 0.15
C GLY A 18 -27.60 -7.88 -0.75
N LEU A 19 -28.01 -8.15 -2.00
CA LEU A 19 -27.25 -8.98 -2.96
C LEU A 19 -26.23 -8.18 -3.80
N LEU A 20 -26.16 -6.86 -3.62
CA LEU A 20 -25.17 -6.00 -4.27
C LEU A 20 -24.01 -5.61 -3.33
N ASN A 21 -23.68 -6.47 -2.36
CA ASN A 21 -22.36 -6.43 -1.75
C ASN A 21 -21.34 -6.85 -2.81
N LYS A 22 -20.93 -5.89 -3.64
CA LYS A 22 -19.63 -5.93 -4.28
C LYS A 22 -18.63 -5.90 -3.14
N ASN A 23 -18.26 -7.07 -2.64
CA ASN A 23 -17.01 -7.22 -1.93
C ASN A 23 -15.97 -6.48 -2.79
N PRO A 24 -15.14 -5.60 -2.22
CA PRO A 24 -14.07 -4.99 -2.97
C PRO A 24 -13.09 -6.11 -3.33
N THR A 25 -13.36 -6.80 -4.43
CA THR A 25 -12.38 -7.61 -5.11
C THR A 25 -11.29 -6.64 -5.51
N ALA A 26 -10.08 -6.86 -5.00
CA ALA A 26 -8.91 -6.11 -5.42
C ALA A 26 -8.92 -6.06 -6.96
N GLN A 27 -8.93 -4.85 -7.53
CA GLN A 27 -9.00 -4.68 -8.97
C GLN A 27 -7.71 -5.25 -9.58
N GLU A 28 -7.80 -6.46 -10.14
CA GLU A 28 -6.67 -7.04 -10.85
C GLU A 28 -6.40 -6.20 -12.09
N LEU A 29 -5.16 -5.73 -12.23
CA LEU A 29 -4.76 -4.93 -13.38
C LEU A 29 -4.67 -5.84 -14.61
N GLN A 30 -5.54 -5.60 -15.58
CA GLN A 30 -5.52 -6.36 -16.83
C GLN A 30 -4.21 -6.11 -17.59
N ARG A 31 -3.65 -7.17 -18.17
CA ARG A 31 -2.48 -7.06 -19.05
C ARG A 31 -2.87 -6.42 -20.38
N ALA A 32 -1.99 -5.57 -20.90
CA ALA A 32 -2.12 -4.99 -22.23
C ALA A 32 -0.76 -4.96 -22.92
N SER A 33 -0.77 -4.89 -24.27
CA SER A 33 0.48 -4.77 -25.01
C SER A 33 1.17 -3.44 -24.68
N PRO A 34 2.50 -3.40 -24.52
CA PRO A 34 3.22 -2.16 -24.28
C PRO A 34 2.87 -1.05 -25.29
N ALA A 35 2.77 -1.40 -26.58
CA ALA A 35 2.47 -0.45 -27.64
C ALA A 35 1.10 0.22 -27.46
N SER A 36 0.07 -0.53 -27.04
CA SER A 36 -1.26 0.03 -26.75
C SER A 36 -1.28 1.00 -25.57
N LEU A 37 -0.23 0.98 -24.74
CA LEU A 37 -0.03 1.88 -23.62
C LEU A 37 1.02 2.95 -23.92
N GLY A 38 1.43 3.11 -25.18
CA GLY A 38 2.46 4.07 -25.59
C GLY A 38 3.85 3.75 -25.01
N LEU A 39 4.16 2.47 -24.79
CA LEU A 39 5.45 1.99 -24.29
C LEU A 39 6.14 1.11 -25.34
N SER A 40 7.46 1.23 -25.46
CA SER A 40 8.26 0.41 -26.36
C SER A 40 8.56 -0.95 -25.75
N ALA A 41 8.06 -2.03 -26.36
CA ALA A 41 8.37 -3.40 -25.94
C ALA A 41 9.88 -3.69 -25.94
N LYS A 42 10.61 -3.19 -26.96
CA LYS A 42 12.08 -3.30 -27.07
C LYS A 42 12.82 -2.60 -25.93
N ARG A 43 12.27 -1.52 -25.36
CA ARG A 43 12.88 -0.87 -24.19
C ARG A 43 12.56 -1.62 -22.91
N LEU A 44 11.32 -2.10 -22.76
CA LEU A 44 10.93 -2.91 -21.60
C LEU A 44 11.73 -4.21 -21.50
N SER A 45 12.08 -4.85 -22.63
CA SER A 45 12.92 -6.06 -22.61
C SER A 45 14.33 -5.84 -22.04
N ARG A 46 14.81 -4.59 -21.96
CA ARG A 46 16.09 -4.28 -21.30
C ARG A 46 16.02 -4.54 -19.79
N ILE A 47 14.83 -4.48 -19.19
CA ILE A 47 14.62 -4.82 -17.79
C ILE A 47 15.01 -6.29 -17.58
N ASP A 48 14.63 -7.18 -18.50
CA ASP A 48 14.98 -8.61 -18.42
C ASP A 48 16.49 -8.80 -18.32
N THR A 49 17.25 -8.11 -19.18
CA THR A 49 18.72 -8.18 -19.19
C THR A 49 19.29 -7.78 -17.83
N VAL A 50 18.91 -6.60 -17.32
CA VAL A 50 19.46 -6.07 -16.06
C VAL A 50 19.06 -6.94 -14.86
N MET A 51 17.81 -7.42 -14.81
CA MET A 51 17.36 -8.27 -13.70
C MET A 51 18.05 -9.64 -13.73
N ASN A 52 18.22 -10.24 -14.91
CA ASN A 52 18.99 -11.47 -15.04
C ASN A 52 20.46 -11.28 -14.66
N GLU A 53 21.08 -10.15 -14.99
CA GLU A 53 22.44 -9.82 -14.55
C GLU A 53 22.55 -9.68 -13.02
N TYR A 54 21.56 -9.09 -12.35
CA TYR A 54 21.55 -9.04 -10.88
C TYR A 54 21.46 -10.43 -10.25
N VAL A 55 20.67 -11.33 -10.83
CA VAL A 55 20.58 -12.72 -10.37
C VAL A 55 21.88 -13.48 -10.65
N ALA A 56 22.41 -13.37 -11.87
CA ALA A 56 23.63 -14.07 -12.30
C ALA A 56 24.87 -13.64 -11.48
N ASN A 57 24.93 -12.37 -11.08
CA ASN A 57 26.01 -11.84 -10.24
C ASN A 57 25.71 -11.97 -8.73
N GLU A 58 24.70 -12.75 -8.34
CA GLU A 58 24.31 -13.01 -6.95
C GLU A 58 24.01 -11.75 -6.11
N LYS A 59 23.75 -10.61 -6.77
CA LYS A 59 23.39 -9.35 -6.11
C LYS A 59 21.97 -9.39 -5.55
N MET A 60 21.11 -10.21 -6.15
CA MET A 60 19.73 -10.44 -5.73
C MET A 60 19.37 -11.89 -5.99
N GLN A 61 18.76 -12.56 -5.00
CA GLN A 61 18.41 -13.98 -5.10
C GLN A 61 17.18 -14.20 -5.97
N GLY A 62 16.20 -13.30 -5.87
CA GLY A 62 15.02 -13.26 -6.73
C GLY A 62 14.28 -11.94 -6.60
N MET A 63 13.52 -11.60 -7.64
CA MET A 63 12.88 -10.29 -7.79
C MET A 63 11.60 -10.39 -8.61
N LEU A 64 10.73 -9.40 -8.43
CA LEU A 64 9.57 -9.15 -9.27
C LEU A 64 9.65 -7.73 -9.82
N MET A 65 9.41 -7.58 -11.12
CA MET A 65 9.36 -6.28 -11.76
C MET A 65 8.03 -6.08 -12.46
N LEU A 66 7.37 -4.97 -12.14
CA LEU A 66 6.06 -4.60 -12.65
C LEU A 66 6.11 -3.18 -13.22
N VAL A 67 5.51 -3.00 -14.41
CA VAL A 67 5.25 -1.69 -15.00
C VAL A 67 3.79 -1.63 -15.39
N ALA A 68 3.06 -0.69 -14.79
CA ALA A 68 1.67 -0.40 -15.11
C ALA A 68 1.54 1.00 -15.71
N ARG A 69 0.65 1.17 -16.69
CA ARG A 69 0.30 2.47 -17.25
C ARG A 69 -1.16 2.45 -17.70
N HIS A 70 -1.89 3.55 -17.45
CA HIS A 70 -3.32 3.67 -17.76
C HIS A 70 -4.16 2.54 -17.13
N GLY A 71 -3.86 2.17 -15.87
CA GLY A 71 -4.59 1.12 -15.14
C GLY A 71 -4.41 -0.29 -15.70
N ARG A 72 -3.40 -0.53 -16.55
CA ARG A 72 -3.12 -1.83 -17.16
C ARG A 72 -1.65 -2.21 -17.01
N LEU A 73 -1.38 -3.51 -16.89
CA LEU A 73 -0.01 -4.04 -16.81
C LEU A 73 0.61 -4.06 -18.21
N ALA A 74 1.70 -3.31 -18.39
CA ALA A 74 2.52 -3.35 -19.59
C ALA A 74 3.60 -4.44 -19.51
N TYR A 75 4.03 -4.75 -18.29
CA TYR A 75 5.13 -5.67 -18.02
C TYR A 75 4.98 -6.20 -16.59
N PHE A 76 5.10 -7.52 -16.41
CA PHE A 76 5.14 -8.13 -15.08
C PHE A 76 5.87 -9.47 -15.17
N LYS A 77 7.04 -9.57 -14.52
CA LYS A 77 7.89 -10.78 -14.57
C LYS A 77 8.58 -11.06 -13.24
N ALA A 78 8.81 -12.35 -13.01
CA ALA A 78 9.59 -12.89 -11.90
C ALA A 78 11.00 -13.27 -12.39
N PHE A 79 12.00 -13.10 -11.52
CA PHE A 79 13.40 -13.40 -11.78
C PHE A 79 14.01 -14.15 -10.59
N GLY A 80 14.92 -15.08 -10.86
CA GLY A 80 15.66 -15.81 -9.82
C GLY A 80 14.78 -16.76 -8.99
N LYS A 81 15.13 -16.90 -7.70
CA LYS A 81 14.55 -17.86 -6.76
C LYS A 81 13.93 -17.14 -5.57
N MET A 82 12.82 -17.65 -5.06
CA MET A 82 12.21 -17.16 -3.81
C MET A 82 12.75 -17.90 -2.58
N ASP A 83 13.38 -19.05 -2.79
CA ASP A 83 14.02 -19.86 -1.75
C ASP A 83 15.27 -20.51 -2.37
N ILE A 84 16.44 -20.21 -1.83
CA ILE A 84 17.71 -20.76 -2.32
C ILE A 84 17.85 -22.22 -1.92
N ASP A 85 17.59 -22.53 -0.66
CA ASP A 85 17.84 -23.85 -0.07
C ASP A 85 16.91 -24.88 -0.68
N ALA A 86 15.63 -24.52 -0.86
CA ALA A 86 14.65 -25.35 -1.56
C ALA A 86 14.76 -25.26 -3.09
N ASN A 87 15.69 -24.46 -3.62
CA ASN A 87 15.85 -24.19 -5.06
C ASN A 87 14.52 -23.78 -5.75
N LYS A 88 13.68 -23.01 -5.05
CA LYS A 88 12.32 -22.68 -5.51
C LYS A 88 12.33 -21.46 -6.42
N PRO A 89 11.83 -21.55 -7.66
CA PRO A 89 11.79 -20.41 -8.57
C PRO A 89 10.89 -19.29 -8.04
N MET A 90 11.23 -18.05 -8.37
CA MET A 90 10.40 -16.89 -8.03
C MET A 90 9.05 -16.96 -8.75
N GLN A 91 7.98 -16.60 -8.04
CA GLN A 91 6.60 -16.61 -8.56
C GLN A 91 5.99 -15.20 -8.48
N THR A 92 5.06 -14.90 -9.37
CA THR A 92 4.41 -13.56 -9.45
C THR A 92 3.45 -13.25 -8.32
N ASP A 93 3.04 -14.26 -7.57
CA ASP A 93 2.18 -14.18 -6.38
C ASP A 93 2.96 -14.42 -5.09
N ALA A 94 4.30 -14.44 -5.15
CA ALA A 94 5.13 -14.59 -3.97
C ALA A 94 4.90 -13.44 -2.98
N LEU A 95 4.88 -13.78 -1.68
CA LEU A 95 4.71 -12.80 -0.60
C LEU A 95 6.06 -12.24 -0.16
N PHE A 96 6.14 -10.91 -0.04
CA PHE A 96 7.34 -10.20 0.39
C PHE A 96 7.09 -9.45 1.70
N ARG A 97 8.12 -9.40 2.55
CA ARG A 97 8.17 -8.43 3.64
C ARG A 97 8.54 -7.06 3.08
N ILE A 98 7.54 -6.21 2.85
CA ILE A 98 7.73 -4.90 2.21
C ILE A 98 8.23 -3.79 3.14
N ALA A 99 8.34 -4.08 4.44
CA ALA A 99 8.89 -3.19 5.48
C ALA A 99 8.33 -1.75 5.39
N SER A 100 9.19 -0.74 5.22
CA SER A 100 8.78 0.67 5.19
C SER A 100 7.77 1.02 4.10
N MET A 101 7.61 0.20 3.04
CA MET A 101 6.56 0.43 2.04
C MET A 101 5.15 0.37 2.64
N THR A 102 4.97 -0.30 3.79
CA THR A 102 3.71 -0.30 4.55
C THR A 102 3.27 1.11 4.97
N LYS A 103 4.18 2.08 5.11
CA LYS A 103 3.85 3.46 5.50
C LYS A 103 2.82 4.11 4.56
N ALA A 104 2.91 3.86 3.25
CA ALA A 104 1.94 4.40 2.30
C ALA A 104 0.51 3.89 2.60
N ILE A 105 0.38 2.61 2.97
CA ILE A 105 -0.90 2.00 3.33
C ILE A 105 -1.44 2.63 4.62
N THR A 106 -0.60 2.76 5.65
CA THR A 106 -0.97 3.39 6.92
C THR A 106 -1.35 4.86 6.75
N SER A 107 -0.62 5.61 5.92
CA SER A 107 -0.94 7.00 5.60
C SER A 107 -2.31 7.13 4.93
N VAL A 108 -2.64 6.28 3.96
CA VAL A 108 -3.97 6.30 3.32
C VAL A 108 -5.05 6.00 4.34
N ALA A 109 -4.87 5.00 5.20
CA ALA A 109 -5.83 4.69 6.25
C ALA A 109 -6.07 5.87 7.20
N LEU A 110 -5.02 6.59 7.59
CA LEU A 110 -5.14 7.81 8.38
C LEU A 110 -5.85 8.94 7.61
N MET A 111 -5.51 9.16 6.34
CA MET A 111 -6.18 10.21 5.56
C MET A 111 -7.66 9.91 5.32
N THR A 112 -8.06 8.64 5.20
CA THR A 112 -9.47 8.25 5.15
C THR A 112 -10.20 8.65 6.45
N LEU A 113 -9.58 8.48 7.61
CA LEU A 113 -10.16 8.92 8.89
C LEU A 113 -10.21 10.45 9.01
N TYR A 114 -9.23 11.15 8.45
CA TYR A 114 -9.22 12.62 8.36
C TYR A 114 -10.38 13.14 7.49
N GLU A 115 -10.60 12.56 6.31
CA GLU A 115 -11.72 12.91 5.43
C GLU A 115 -13.09 12.66 6.09
N GLN A 116 -13.17 11.68 6.99
CA GLN A 116 -14.35 11.39 7.81
C GLN A 116 -14.50 12.33 9.03
N GLY A 117 -13.60 13.31 9.21
CA GLY A 117 -13.61 14.25 10.33
C GLY A 117 -13.29 13.62 11.68
N LYS A 118 -12.62 12.47 11.72
CA LYS A 118 -12.29 11.76 12.97
C LYS A 118 -11.12 12.39 13.74
N PHE A 119 -10.26 13.12 13.03
CA PHE A 119 -9.22 13.97 13.59
C PHE A 119 -8.88 15.08 12.59
N LEU A 120 -8.16 16.09 13.04
CA LEU A 120 -7.57 17.12 12.18
C LEU A 120 -6.04 16.95 12.15
N LEU A 121 -5.40 17.30 11.04
CA LEU A 121 -3.92 17.29 10.92
C LEU A 121 -3.22 18.25 11.89
N THR A 122 -3.97 19.16 12.52
CA THR A 122 -3.48 20.09 13.54
C THR A 122 -3.82 19.66 14.97
N ASP A 123 -4.53 18.54 15.14
CA ASP A 123 -4.74 17.97 16.47
C ASP A 123 -3.38 17.54 17.05
N PRO A 124 -3.06 17.84 18.31
CA PRO A 124 -1.85 17.31 18.91
C PRO A 124 -1.98 15.79 19.06
N VAL A 125 -0.92 15.05 18.76
CA VAL A 125 -0.85 13.58 18.94
C VAL A 125 -1.19 13.18 20.37
N SER A 126 -0.85 14.00 21.35
CA SER A 126 -1.16 13.79 22.77
C SER A 126 -2.66 13.70 23.08
N LYS A 127 -3.54 14.18 22.18
CA LYS A 127 -5.00 13.99 22.24
C LYS A 127 -5.40 12.52 22.10
N TYR A 128 -4.62 11.75 21.35
CA TYR A 128 -4.88 10.33 21.04
C TYR A 128 -3.91 9.39 21.77
N ILE A 129 -2.69 9.84 22.04
CA ILE A 129 -1.63 9.08 22.72
C ILE A 129 -1.02 9.96 23.83
N PRO A 130 -1.58 9.95 25.06
CA PRO A 130 -1.22 10.89 26.12
C PRO A 130 0.27 10.94 26.48
N GLU A 131 1.01 9.87 26.26
CA GLU A 131 2.46 9.76 26.48
C GLU A 131 3.27 10.74 25.62
N PHE A 132 2.67 11.30 24.56
CA PHE A 132 3.28 12.34 23.71
C PHE A 132 3.15 13.76 24.29
N LYS A 133 2.56 13.94 25.48
CA LYS A 133 2.45 15.26 26.12
C LYS A 133 3.83 15.81 26.52
N ASN A 134 4.03 17.11 26.37
CA ASN A 134 5.25 17.83 26.74
C ASN A 134 6.54 17.21 26.13
N PRO A 135 6.61 17.06 24.79
CA PRO A 135 7.74 16.41 24.15
C PRO A 135 9.03 17.18 24.40
N LYS A 136 10.16 16.45 24.40
CA LYS A 136 11.51 17.02 24.50
C LYS A 136 12.26 16.76 23.20
N VAL A 137 13.13 17.68 22.81
CA VAL A 137 13.99 17.58 21.64
C VAL A 137 15.45 17.42 22.06
N ILE A 138 16.19 16.62 21.29
CA ILE A 138 17.64 16.50 21.45
C ILE A 138 18.31 17.63 20.67
N ILE A 139 19.17 18.38 21.33
CA ILE A 139 20.09 19.31 20.66
C ILE A 139 21.48 18.66 20.70
N LYS A 140 21.93 18.13 19.56
CA LYS A 140 23.24 17.50 19.46
C LYS A 140 24.32 18.58 19.53
N SER A 141 25.20 18.50 20.52
CA SER A 141 26.42 19.31 20.55
C SER A 141 27.39 18.76 19.49
N LEU A 142 27.90 19.62 18.60
CA LEU A 142 28.83 19.20 17.54
C LEU A 142 30.19 18.70 18.08
N HIS A 143 30.49 18.96 19.35
CA HIS A 143 31.81 18.72 19.95
C HIS A 143 31.77 17.86 21.23
N SER A 144 30.61 17.27 21.56
CA SER A 144 30.45 16.47 22.78
C SER A 144 29.45 15.35 22.54
N ASP A 145 29.78 14.15 23.01
CA ASP A 145 28.88 12.99 23.01
C ASP A 145 27.74 13.11 24.05
N SER A 146 27.66 14.22 24.79
CA SER A 146 26.57 14.47 25.71
C SER A 146 25.26 14.78 24.97
N VAL A 147 24.20 14.04 25.33
CA VAL A 147 22.84 14.25 24.83
C VAL A 147 22.08 15.12 25.83
N MET A 148 21.79 16.36 25.46
CA MET A 148 20.95 17.26 26.25
C MET A 148 19.52 17.32 25.68
N LEU A 149 18.53 17.16 26.55
CA LEU A 149 17.11 17.23 26.23
C LEU A 149 16.53 18.57 26.66
N PHE A 150 15.84 19.25 25.73
CA PHE A 150 15.17 20.52 25.98
C PHE A 150 13.67 20.37 25.73
N PRO A 151 12.79 21.08 26.47
CA PRO A 151 11.37 21.12 26.13
C PRO A 151 11.17 21.58 24.68
N ALA A 152 10.29 20.89 23.95
CA ALA A 152 9.91 21.32 22.60
C ALA A 152 9.10 22.63 22.67
N LYS A 153 9.15 23.41 21.59
CA LYS A 153 8.40 24.68 21.48
C LYS A 153 6.90 24.49 21.27
N SER A 154 6.49 23.32 20.77
CA SER A 154 5.10 22.97 20.48
C SER A 154 4.87 21.48 20.71
N GLU A 155 3.61 21.08 20.80
CA GLU A 155 3.24 19.66 20.72
C GLU A 155 3.51 19.11 19.32
N ILE A 156 3.55 17.78 19.21
CA ILE A 156 3.62 17.07 17.93
C ILE A 156 2.19 17.01 17.39
N THR A 157 1.99 17.42 16.14
CA THR A 157 0.72 17.37 15.39
C THR A 157 0.86 16.43 14.21
#